data_AF-A0A7S4LL15-F1
#
_entry.id   AF-A0A7S4LL15-F1
#
_cell.length_a   1.000
_cell.length_b   1.000
_cell.length_c   1.000
_cell.angle_alpha   90.00
_cell.angle_beta   90.00
_cell.angle_gamma   90.00
#
_symmetry.space_group_name_H-M   'P 1'
#
loop_
_entity.id
_entity.type
_entity.pdbx_description
1 polymer ?
#
loop_
_entity_poly.entity_id
_entity_poly.type
_entity_poly.pdbx_seq_one_letter_code
_entity_poly.pdbx_strand_id
1 'polypeptide(L)'
;VQVGPDRIFFRGRRIMDAVIADVLEKGLTDAKELLVTGCSAGGMAVFLHLDYIASKVPASVTVKGLPESGFFLDFPTWDGVDYMSGIYRYAVQMQRVIPNTNADCVAAYTAAEQWKCFLPQYILPFMRTPYFVVNSFYDKWQTENILN
;
A
#
# COMPACT_ATOMS: atom_id res chain seq x y z
N VAL A 1 11.95 9.90 -12.32
CA VAL A 1 11.19 10.98 -12.98
C VAL A 1 12.08 12.20 -13.04
N GLN A 2 12.18 12.88 -14.19
CA GLN A 2 12.94 14.12 -14.33
C GLN A 2 12.04 15.28 -13.93
N VAL A 3 12.47 16.15 -13.00
CA VAL A 3 11.76 17.34 -12.57
C VAL A 3 12.74 18.51 -12.63
N GLY A 4 12.64 19.33 -13.67
CA GLY A 4 13.64 20.37 -13.95
C GLY A 4 15.03 19.75 -14.14
N PRO A 5 16.09 20.27 -13.48
CA PRO A 5 17.43 19.68 -13.56
C PRO A 5 17.56 18.39 -12.75
N ASP A 6 16.64 18.12 -11.82
CA ASP A 6 16.78 17.06 -10.84
C ASP A 6 16.12 15.75 -11.28
N ARG A 7 16.75 14.64 -10.90
CA ARG A 7 16.19 13.29 -11.08
C ARG A 7 15.64 12.77 -9.76
N ILE A 8 14.33 12.57 -9.72
CA ILE A 8 13.61 11.97 -8.59
C ILE A 8 13.52 10.45 -8.77
N PHE A 9 13.76 9.70 -7.70
CA PHE A 9 13.68 8.24 -7.67
C PHE A 9 12.61 7.75 -6.69
N PHE A 10 11.70 6.91 -7.19
CA PHE A 10 10.73 6.19 -6.36
C PHE A 10 11.30 4.83 -5.98
N ARG A 11 11.77 4.70 -4.73
CA ARG A 11 12.54 3.52 -4.26
C ARG A 11 11.91 2.83 -3.05
N GLY A 12 10.61 3.03 -2.80
CA GLY A 12 9.92 2.45 -1.62
C GLY A 12 10.19 0.95 -1.47
N ARG A 13 9.98 0.16 -2.53
CA ARG A 13 10.27 -1.29 -2.53
C ARG A 13 11.73 -1.63 -2.21
N ARG A 14 12.69 -0.91 -2.81
CA ARG A 14 14.13 -1.14 -2.57
C ARG A 14 14.53 -0.80 -1.12
N ILE A 15 13.97 0.27 -0.57
CA ILE A 15 14.20 0.65 0.83
C ILE A 15 13.64 -0.43 1.75
N MET A 16 12.41 -0.89 1.49
CA MET A 16 11.78 -1.98 2.24
C MET A 16 12.63 -3.27 2.21
N ASP A 17 13.09 -3.69 1.02
CA ASP A 17 13.93 -4.89 0.88
C ASP A 17 15.22 -4.78 1.71
N ALA A 18 15.86 -3.61 1.68
CA ALA A 18 17.08 -3.36 2.45
C ALA A 18 16.83 -3.35 3.97
N VAL A 19 15.72 -2.75 4.41
CA VAL A 19 15.33 -2.74 5.82
C VAL A 19 15.02 -4.14 6.32
N ILE A 20 14.26 -4.94 5.56
CA ILE A 20 13.94 -6.34 5.93
C ILE A 20 15.23 -7.16 6.08
N ALA A 21 16.16 -7.05 5.12
CA ALA A 21 17.44 -7.76 5.19
C ALA A 21 18.24 -7.36 6.44
N ASP A 22 18.34 -6.07 6.72
CA ASP A 22 19.07 -5.54 7.88
C ASP A 22 18.46 -6.00 9.22
N VAL A 23 17.12 -6.01 9.35
CA VAL A 23 16.48 -6.45 10.60
C VAL A 23 16.47 -7.97 10.79
N LEU A 24 16.50 -8.74 9.71
CA LEU A 24 16.70 -10.20 9.76
C LEU A 24 18.05 -10.53 10.42
N GLU A 25 19.12 -9.87 10.01
CA GLU A 25 20.46 -10.04 10.60
C GLU A 25 20.52 -9.59 12.06
N LYS A 26 19.60 -8.71 12.49
CA LYS A 26 19.53 -8.15 13.85
C LYS A 26 18.55 -8.89 14.77
N GLY A 27 18.11 -10.07 14.39
CA GLY A 27 17.32 -10.96 15.25
C GLY A 27 15.85 -11.10 14.89
N LEU A 28 15.37 -10.51 13.77
CA LEU A 28 14.02 -10.81 13.28
C LEU A 28 13.88 -12.29 12.90
N THR A 29 14.97 -12.99 12.54
CA THR A 29 14.95 -14.44 12.27
C THR A 29 14.49 -15.28 13.45
N ASP A 30 14.77 -14.81 14.67
CA ASP A 30 14.45 -15.52 15.93
C ASP A 30 13.19 -14.96 16.61
N ALA A 31 12.54 -13.97 16.00
CA ALA A 31 11.33 -13.38 16.53
C ALA A 31 10.16 -14.36 16.48
N LYS A 32 9.25 -14.26 17.45
CA LYS A 32 7.99 -15.01 17.42
C LYS A 32 6.98 -14.39 16.46
N GLU A 33 6.89 -13.06 16.48
CA GLU A 33 5.89 -12.31 15.73
C GLU A 33 6.51 -11.04 15.14
N LEU A 34 6.04 -10.65 13.96
CA LEU A 34 6.33 -9.37 13.32
C LEU A 34 5.02 -8.64 13.05
N LEU A 35 4.88 -7.45 13.63
CA LEU A 35 3.78 -6.55 13.32
C LEU A 35 4.24 -5.48 12.33
N VAL A 36 3.68 -5.49 11.13
CA VAL A 36 3.92 -4.48 10.10
C VAL A 36 2.87 -3.39 10.23
N THR A 37 3.30 -2.16 10.52
CA THR A 37 2.41 -1.01 10.73
C THR A 37 2.85 0.19 9.89
N GLY A 38 1.96 1.16 9.75
CA GLY A 38 2.22 2.44 9.13
C GLY A 38 0.99 3.34 9.19
N CYS A 39 1.22 4.65 9.21
CA CYS A 39 0.18 5.67 9.26
C CYS A 39 0.01 6.36 7.88
N SER A 40 -1.22 6.68 7.48
CA SER A 40 -1.53 7.40 6.23
C SER A 40 -0.99 6.64 5.00
N ALA A 41 -0.13 7.26 4.18
CA ALA A 41 0.55 6.59 3.07
C ALA A 41 1.36 5.35 3.52
N GLY A 42 1.86 5.33 4.75
CA GLY A 42 2.48 4.15 5.36
C GLY A 42 1.47 3.03 5.61
N GLY A 43 0.25 3.36 6.08
CA GLY A 43 -0.83 2.39 6.25
C GLY A 43 -1.28 1.80 4.92
N MET A 44 -1.38 2.65 3.89
CA MET A 44 -1.61 2.21 2.51
C MET A 44 -0.50 1.26 2.04
N ALA A 45 0.77 1.56 2.33
CA ALA A 45 1.89 0.68 1.99
C ALA A 45 1.81 -0.69 2.68
N VAL A 46 1.24 -0.78 3.90
CA VAL A 46 0.98 -2.08 4.55
C VAL A 46 0.02 -2.91 3.69
N PHE A 47 -1.10 -2.37 3.23
CA PHE A 47 -2.02 -3.11 2.35
C PHE A 47 -1.33 -3.61 1.07
N LEU A 48 -0.47 -2.80 0.47
CA LEU A 48 0.22 -3.13 -0.79
C LEU A 48 1.33 -4.18 -0.64
N HIS A 49 1.93 -4.28 0.54
CA HIS A 49 3.19 -5.00 0.72
C HIS A 49 3.20 -6.05 1.82
N LEU A 50 2.14 -6.18 2.64
CA LEU A 50 2.12 -7.11 3.78
C LEU A 50 2.44 -8.55 3.37
N ASP A 51 1.77 -9.07 2.32
CA ASP A 51 2.02 -10.43 1.82
C ASP A 51 3.45 -10.60 1.29
N TYR A 52 3.99 -9.55 0.66
CA TYR A 52 5.37 -9.57 0.21
C TYR A 52 6.34 -9.59 1.39
N ILE A 53 6.12 -8.78 2.42
CA ILE A 53 6.95 -8.76 3.64
C ILE A 53 6.89 -10.14 4.29
N ALA A 54 5.70 -10.73 4.43
CA ALA A 54 5.52 -12.07 4.97
C ALA A 54 6.33 -13.12 4.17
N SER A 55 6.40 -12.98 2.84
CA SER A 55 7.20 -13.88 1.99
C SER A 55 8.72 -13.77 2.17
N LYS A 56 9.20 -12.69 2.83
CA LYS A 56 10.63 -12.42 3.06
C LYS A 56 11.09 -12.79 4.47
N VAL A 57 10.17 -13.11 5.36
CA VAL A 57 10.45 -13.45 6.74
C VAL A 57 10.36 -14.98 6.89
N PRO A 58 11.18 -15.61 7.77
CA PRO A 58 11.09 -17.05 8.01
C PRO A 58 9.68 -17.48 8.41
N ALA A 59 9.27 -18.67 7.95
CA ALA A 59 7.95 -19.23 8.25
C ALA A 59 7.71 -19.50 9.76
N SER A 60 8.76 -19.50 10.58
CA SER A 60 8.68 -19.57 12.04
C SER A 60 8.16 -18.28 12.69
N VAL A 61 8.24 -17.14 12.00
CA VAL A 61 7.78 -15.84 12.50
C VAL A 61 6.35 -15.61 12.01
N THR A 62 5.43 -15.36 12.93
CA THR A 62 4.05 -14.99 12.55
C THR A 62 3.99 -13.52 12.16
N VAL A 63 3.66 -13.24 10.89
CA VAL A 63 3.53 -11.86 10.38
C VAL A 63 2.07 -11.40 10.43
N LYS A 64 1.83 -10.18 10.93
CA LYS A 64 0.51 -9.54 11.00
C LYS A 64 0.61 -8.08 10.55
N GLY A 65 -0.46 -7.53 9.98
CA GLY A 65 -0.55 -6.13 9.57
C GLY A 65 -1.42 -5.27 10.50
N LEU A 66 -1.04 -4.01 10.69
CA LEU A 66 -1.85 -2.98 11.35
C LEU A 66 -1.79 -1.67 10.53
N PRO A 67 -2.45 -1.61 9.36
CA PRO A 67 -2.57 -0.36 8.61
C PRO A 67 -3.40 0.67 9.40
N GLU A 68 -2.80 1.83 9.66
CA GLU A 68 -3.43 2.96 10.37
C GLU A 68 -3.71 4.11 9.39
N SER A 69 -4.94 4.62 9.37
CA SER A 69 -5.40 5.75 8.54
C SER A 69 -5.00 5.65 7.06
N GLY A 70 -4.83 4.42 6.56
CA GLY A 70 -4.37 4.13 5.20
C GLY A 70 -5.48 3.70 4.25
N PHE A 71 -6.74 3.66 4.73
CA PHE A 71 -7.90 3.25 3.94
C PHE A 71 -8.50 4.46 3.21
N PHE A 72 -7.89 4.82 2.10
CA PHE A 72 -8.44 5.82 1.17
C PHE A 72 -9.47 5.18 0.24
N LEU A 73 -10.51 5.92 -0.08
CA LEU A 73 -11.62 5.44 -0.89
C LEU A 73 -11.57 5.98 -2.31
N ASP A 74 -12.05 5.17 -3.24
CA ASP A 74 -12.37 5.56 -4.62
C ASP A 74 -13.87 5.88 -4.70
N PHE A 75 -14.22 7.15 -4.49
CA PHE A 75 -15.61 7.62 -4.59
C PHE A 75 -15.68 9.00 -5.25
N PRO A 76 -16.83 9.34 -5.86
CA PRO A 76 -17.08 10.69 -6.37
C PRO A 76 -17.35 11.69 -5.23
N THR A 77 -16.96 12.94 -5.42
CA THR A 77 -17.26 14.08 -4.52
C THR A 77 -18.76 14.21 -4.21
N TRP A 78 -19.13 15.07 -3.26
CA TRP A 78 -20.54 15.22 -2.84
C TRP A 78 -21.48 15.65 -3.98
N ASP A 79 -20.96 16.35 -5.00
CA ASP A 79 -21.68 16.77 -6.21
C ASP A 79 -21.58 15.76 -7.37
N GLY A 80 -20.97 14.60 -7.14
CA GLY A 80 -20.91 13.48 -8.07
C GLY A 80 -19.71 13.47 -9.03
N VAL A 81 -18.69 14.30 -8.79
CA VAL A 81 -17.51 14.40 -9.66
C VAL A 81 -16.46 13.35 -9.30
N ASP A 82 -16.04 12.56 -10.30
CA ASP A 82 -14.91 11.63 -10.17
C ASP A 82 -13.58 12.36 -10.38
N TYR A 83 -13.10 13.01 -9.33
CA TYR A 83 -11.83 13.74 -9.33
C TYR A 83 -10.63 12.86 -8.93
N MET A 84 -10.77 12.10 -7.84
CA MET A 84 -9.65 11.41 -7.21
C MET A 84 -9.15 10.18 -7.99
N SER A 85 -10.00 9.51 -8.78
CA SER A 85 -9.54 8.42 -9.67
C SER A 85 -8.39 8.85 -10.58
N GLY A 86 -8.45 10.08 -11.12
CA GLY A 86 -7.40 10.62 -11.98
C GLY A 86 -6.07 10.78 -11.23
N ILE A 87 -6.14 11.26 -9.99
CA ILE A 87 -4.97 11.43 -9.12
C ILE A 87 -4.38 10.07 -8.73
N TYR A 88 -5.20 9.09 -8.39
CA TYR A 88 -4.74 7.74 -8.10
C TYR A 88 -4.06 7.07 -9.30
N ARG A 89 -4.66 7.17 -10.50
CA ARG A 89 -4.04 6.68 -11.74
C ARG A 89 -2.68 7.32 -11.98
N TYR A 90 -2.59 8.63 -11.81
CA TYR A 90 -1.32 9.36 -11.95
C TYR A 90 -0.28 8.88 -10.93
N ALA A 91 -0.65 8.75 -9.65
CA ALA A 91 0.23 8.26 -8.59
C ALA A 91 0.76 6.85 -8.89
N VAL A 92 -0.13 5.94 -9.29
CA VAL A 92 0.20 4.56 -9.67
C VAL A 92 1.21 4.51 -10.81
N GLN A 93 1.00 5.31 -11.85
CA GLN A 93 1.88 5.37 -13.00
C GLN A 93 3.25 5.95 -12.62
N MET A 94 3.24 7.10 -11.93
CA MET A 94 4.42 7.86 -11.54
C MET A 94 5.34 7.05 -10.61
N GLN A 95 4.76 6.32 -9.66
CA GLN A 95 5.50 5.50 -8.69
C GLN A 95 5.76 4.07 -9.18
N ARG A 96 5.21 3.66 -10.35
CA ARG A 96 5.28 2.30 -10.90
C ARG A 96 4.82 1.24 -9.88
N VAL A 97 3.61 1.43 -9.35
CA VAL A 97 3.04 0.57 -8.30
C VAL A 97 2.72 -0.84 -8.82
N ILE A 98 2.14 -0.96 -10.03
CA ILE A 98 1.55 -2.23 -10.52
C ILE A 98 2.50 -3.43 -10.48
N PRO A 99 3.78 -3.34 -10.91
CA PRO A 99 4.71 -4.46 -10.81
C PRO A 99 5.12 -4.83 -9.37
N ASN A 100 4.78 -3.99 -8.39
CA ASN A 100 5.24 -4.08 -7.00
C ASN A 100 4.11 -4.30 -5.97
N THR A 101 2.87 -4.53 -6.42
CA THR A 101 1.70 -4.79 -5.57
C THR A 101 1.25 -6.26 -5.65
N ASN A 102 0.08 -6.61 -5.08
CA ASN A 102 -0.49 -7.95 -5.10
C ASN A 102 -0.82 -8.40 -6.55
N ALA A 103 -0.16 -9.48 -6.99
CA ALA A 103 -0.29 -9.98 -8.35
C ALA A 103 -1.67 -10.59 -8.66
N ASP A 104 -2.33 -11.20 -7.67
CA ASP A 104 -3.66 -11.79 -7.84
C ASP A 104 -4.69 -10.69 -8.08
N CYS A 105 -4.60 -9.57 -7.35
CA CYS A 105 -5.41 -8.39 -7.61
C CYS A 105 -5.18 -7.88 -9.03
N VAL A 106 -3.92 -7.70 -9.44
CA VAL A 106 -3.57 -7.17 -10.77
C VAL A 106 -4.10 -8.07 -11.89
N ALA A 107 -4.10 -9.39 -11.69
CA ALA A 107 -4.63 -10.37 -12.63
C ALA A 107 -6.17 -10.37 -12.72
N ALA A 108 -6.86 -9.91 -11.68
CA ALA A 108 -8.32 -9.84 -11.64
C ALA A 108 -8.92 -8.64 -12.41
N TYR A 109 -8.09 -7.68 -12.82
CA TYR A 109 -8.53 -6.46 -13.50
C TYR A 109 -7.95 -6.34 -14.91
N THR A 110 -8.68 -5.63 -15.78
CA THR A 110 -8.18 -5.23 -17.10
C THR A 110 -6.99 -4.28 -16.96
N ALA A 111 -6.13 -4.18 -17.98
CA ALA A 111 -4.96 -3.29 -17.94
C ALA A 111 -5.32 -1.83 -17.62
N ALA A 112 -6.49 -1.35 -18.07
CA ALA A 112 -7.00 -0.01 -17.79
C ALA A 112 -7.45 0.19 -16.33
N GLU A 113 -7.69 -0.89 -15.60
CA GLU A 113 -8.26 -0.89 -14.24
C GLU A 113 -7.27 -1.37 -13.18
N GLN A 114 -6.08 -1.85 -13.56
CA GLN A 114 -5.07 -2.34 -12.62
C GLN A 114 -4.67 -1.31 -11.54
N TRP A 115 -4.83 -0.02 -11.81
CA TRP A 115 -4.64 1.05 -10.82
C TRP A 115 -5.52 0.89 -9.57
N LYS A 116 -6.66 0.20 -9.67
CA LYS A 116 -7.53 -0.13 -8.53
C LYS A 116 -6.77 -0.92 -7.45
N CYS A 117 -5.80 -1.76 -7.82
CA CYS A 117 -4.96 -2.51 -6.88
C CYS A 117 -3.99 -1.65 -6.05
N PHE A 118 -4.05 -0.33 -6.19
CA PHE A 118 -3.42 0.62 -5.29
C PHE A 118 -4.24 0.89 -4.02
N LEU A 119 -5.57 0.67 -4.07
CA LEU A 119 -6.48 1.09 -3.02
C LEU A 119 -6.98 -0.11 -2.20
N PRO A 120 -7.13 0.05 -0.88
CA PRO A 120 -7.61 -1.01 0.02
C PRO A 120 -8.96 -1.60 -0.41
N GLN A 121 -9.87 -0.75 -0.91
CA GLN A 121 -11.18 -1.16 -1.44
C GLN A 121 -11.11 -2.35 -2.43
N TYR A 122 -10.03 -2.47 -3.20
CA TYR A 122 -9.90 -3.48 -4.25
C TYR A 122 -8.87 -4.56 -3.93
N ILE A 123 -7.81 -4.25 -3.19
CA ILE A 123 -6.72 -5.21 -2.90
C ILE A 123 -7.06 -6.15 -1.74
N LEU A 124 -7.91 -5.71 -0.79
CA LEU A 124 -8.19 -6.48 0.43
C LEU A 124 -8.68 -7.93 0.19
N PRO A 125 -9.56 -8.22 -0.80
CA PRO A 125 -9.98 -9.59 -1.08
C PRO A 125 -8.85 -10.54 -1.52
N PHE A 126 -7.71 -10.01 -1.95
CA PHE A 126 -6.56 -10.78 -2.44
C PHE A 126 -5.45 -10.94 -1.39
N MET A 127 -5.56 -10.23 -0.26
CA MET A 127 -4.57 -10.31 0.81
C MET A 127 -4.69 -11.62 1.59
N ARG A 128 -3.54 -12.22 1.92
CA ARG A 128 -3.50 -13.54 2.61
C ARG A 128 -3.04 -13.43 4.06
N THR A 129 -2.14 -12.49 4.34
CA THR A 129 -1.55 -12.29 5.67
C THR A 129 -2.58 -11.61 6.57
N PRO A 130 -2.78 -12.08 7.82
CA PRO A 130 -3.74 -11.47 8.73
C PRO A 130 -3.44 -9.99 9.00
N TYR A 131 -4.47 -9.16 9.03
CA TYR A 131 -4.36 -7.73 9.35
C TYR A 131 -5.52 -7.24 10.19
N PHE A 132 -5.32 -6.11 10.88
CA PHE A 132 -6.35 -5.36 11.59
C PHE A 132 -6.33 -3.91 11.09
N VAL A 133 -7.44 -3.42 10.54
CA VAL A 133 -7.52 -2.07 9.99
C VAL A 133 -7.90 -1.08 11.09
N VAL A 134 -7.09 -0.03 11.25
CA VAL A 134 -7.42 1.12 12.11
C VAL A 134 -7.66 2.32 11.20
N ASN A 135 -8.92 2.72 11.04
CA ASN A 135 -9.26 3.89 10.23
C ASN A 135 -10.46 4.61 10.85
N SER A 136 -10.43 5.94 10.86
CA SER A 136 -11.60 6.72 11.23
C SER A 136 -12.67 6.64 10.14
N PHE A 137 -13.95 6.67 10.53
CA PHE A 137 -15.07 6.77 9.59
C PHE A 137 -15.00 8.05 8.75
N TYR A 138 -14.61 9.15 9.38
CA TYR A 138 -14.44 10.46 8.75
C TYR A 138 -12.97 10.85 8.84
N ASP A 139 -12.13 10.18 8.06
CA ASP A 139 -10.72 10.57 7.95
C ASP A 139 -10.60 12.00 7.45
N LYS A 140 -9.77 12.80 8.14
CA LYS A 140 -9.62 14.23 7.85
C LYS A 140 -9.09 14.44 6.43
N TRP A 141 -8.06 13.70 6.04
CA TRP A 141 -7.47 13.86 4.71
C TRP A 141 -8.46 13.44 3.62
N GLN A 142 -9.14 12.31 3.82
CA GLN A 142 -10.18 11.84 2.90
C GLN A 142 -11.30 12.89 2.75
N THR A 143 -11.77 13.44 3.86
CA THR A 143 -12.89 14.41 3.86
C THR A 143 -12.49 15.70 3.15
N GLU A 144 -11.30 16.23 3.45
CA GLU A 144 -10.81 17.49 2.87
C GLU A 144 -10.41 17.37 1.39
N ASN A 145 -10.06 16.18 0.90
CA ASN A 145 -9.50 16.02 -0.45
C ASN A 145 -10.38 15.24 -1.42
N ILE A 146 -11.36 14.46 -0.90
CA ILE A 146 -12.21 13.60 -1.75
C ILE A 146 -13.70 13.94 -1.57
N LEU A 147 -14.18 14.23 -0.35
CA LEU A 147 -15.60 14.59 -0.11
C LEU A 147 -15.91 16.07 -0.31
N ASN A 148 -14.93 16.90 -0.65
CA ASN A 148 -15.10 18.34 -0.85
C ASN A 148 -15.78 18.71 -2.17
#